data_AF-A0AAV1KMZ4-F1
#
_entry.id   AF-A0AAV1KMZ4-F1
#
_cell.length_a   1.000
_cell.length_b   1.000
_cell.length_c   1.000
_cell.angle_alpha   90.00
_cell.angle_beta   90.00
_cell.angle_gamma   90.00
#
_symmetry.space_group_name_H-M   'P 1'
#
loop_
_entity.id
_entity.type
_entity.pdbx_description
1 polymer ?
#
loop_
_entity_poly.entity_id
_entity_poly.type
_entity_poly.pdbx_seq_one_letter_code
_entity_poly.pdbx_strand_id
1 'polypeptide(L)'
;MPLKRTPPPASPPAEKNKNKNVTCTPINICPSLSTEKPSSEGDNVTLRKKGVIDSSSMELFMEEIREIREIIVKYNIVKHQSTLTSVQSSVNEILSQYKDIKESIEMISKQYDSMKVKFDSLEKQRKEDRLYIVELEGRISSLESTIVASKLELRNIPVGPSESKESLCDIVLKTAKALEVPLQQPEIKDVFRIKNKTGNGNIIVDLATTIKKENFLKKARKF
;
A
#
# COMPACT_ATOMS: atom_id res chain seq x y z
N MET A 1 -4.26 32.97 5.67
CA MET A 1 -5.25 32.09 6.30
C MET A 1 -4.67 30.69 6.40
N PRO A 2 -4.66 30.01 7.57
CA PRO A 2 -4.13 28.67 7.65
C PRO A 2 -5.18 27.67 7.14
N LEU A 3 -4.82 26.90 6.12
CA LEU A 3 -5.66 25.84 5.57
C LEU A 3 -5.69 24.67 6.58
N LYS A 4 -6.83 24.47 7.24
CA LYS A 4 -7.10 23.29 8.07
C LYS A 4 -7.17 22.06 7.14
N ARG A 5 -6.16 21.18 7.20
CA ARG A 5 -6.22 19.85 6.59
C ARG A 5 -6.79 18.87 7.60
N THR A 6 -7.95 18.30 7.29
CA THR A 6 -8.54 17.17 8.02
C THR A 6 -7.84 15.87 7.63
N PRO A 7 -7.50 14.99 8.60
CA PRO A 7 -6.97 13.67 8.30
C PRO A 7 -8.07 12.73 7.76
N PRO A 8 -7.72 11.72 6.95
CA PRO A 8 -8.68 10.76 6.42
C PRO A 8 -9.25 9.84 7.52
N PRO A 9 -10.49 9.34 7.35
CA PRO A 9 -11.14 8.48 8.33
C PRO A 9 -10.43 7.12 8.45
N ALA A 10 -10.28 6.64 9.68
CA ALA A 10 -9.70 5.34 10.00
C ALA A 10 -10.57 4.20 9.44
N SER A 11 -9.93 3.24 8.80
CA SER A 11 -10.57 2.00 8.32
C SER A 11 -11.03 1.11 9.48
N PRO A 12 -12.15 0.39 9.32
CA PRO A 12 -12.70 -0.47 10.36
C PRO A 12 -11.82 -1.72 10.61
N PRO A 13 -11.88 -2.29 11.83
CA PRO A 13 -11.02 -3.39 12.24
C PRO A 13 -11.38 -4.69 11.50
N ALA A 14 -10.34 -5.42 11.09
CA ALA A 14 -10.45 -6.72 10.45
C ALA A 14 -11.05 -7.75 11.40
N GLU A 15 -12.21 -8.29 11.06
CA GLU A 15 -12.78 -9.46 11.71
C GLU A 15 -11.96 -10.71 11.38
N LYS A 16 -11.40 -11.31 12.43
CA LYS A 16 -10.88 -12.68 12.41
C LYS A 16 -12.06 -13.64 12.35
N ASN A 17 -12.19 -14.42 11.28
CA ASN A 17 -12.95 -15.68 11.36
C ASN A 17 -12.40 -16.80 10.46
N LYS A 18 -11.74 -17.72 11.18
CA LYS A 18 -11.87 -19.19 11.12
C LYS A 18 -11.60 -19.90 9.78
N ASN A 19 -10.38 -20.43 9.72
CA ASN A 19 -10.00 -21.74 9.19
C ASN A 19 -11.18 -22.64 8.78
N LYS A 20 -11.31 -22.87 7.48
CA LYS A 20 -11.79 -24.14 6.94
C LYS A 20 -10.70 -24.72 6.06
N ASN A 21 -10.03 -25.74 6.59
CA ASN A 21 -9.17 -26.63 5.83
C ASN A 21 -9.98 -27.24 4.68
N VAL A 22 -9.66 -26.87 3.44
CA VAL A 22 -10.07 -27.64 2.27
C VAL A 22 -8.91 -28.57 1.96
N THR A 23 -9.04 -29.78 2.49
CA THR A 23 -8.14 -30.89 2.25
C THR A 23 -8.23 -31.29 0.77
N CYS A 24 -7.12 -31.19 0.06
CA CYS A 24 -6.93 -31.81 -1.25
C CYS A 24 -7.12 -33.33 -1.12
N THR A 25 -8.11 -33.88 -1.81
CA THR A 25 -8.21 -35.33 -2.02
C THR A 25 -7.36 -35.72 -3.24
N PRO A 26 -6.49 -36.72 -3.12
CA PRO A 26 -5.67 -37.17 -4.24
C PRO A 26 -6.47 -38.08 -5.18
N ILE A 27 -6.04 -38.03 -6.44
CA ILE A 27 -6.33 -38.97 -7.53
C ILE A 27 -6.18 -40.41 -7.02
N ASN A 28 -7.20 -41.25 -7.22
CA ASN A 28 -7.11 -42.68 -6.96
C ASN A 28 -7.37 -43.45 -8.26
N ILE A 29 -6.30 -44.05 -8.78
CA ILE A 29 -6.28 -44.96 -9.94
C ILE A 29 -6.24 -46.39 -9.38
N CYS A 30 -7.09 -47.26 -9.95
CA CYS A 30 -7.23 -48.72 -9.78
C CYS A 30 -5.95 -49.50 -9.38
N PRO A 31 -6.06 -50.63 -8.63
CA PRO A 31 -6.22 -51.94 -9.31
C PRO A 31 -6.92 -53.10 -8.52
N SER A 32 -7.26 -54.15 -9.29
CA SER A 32 -7.33 -55.60 -8.94
C SER A 32 -8.44 -56.09 -7.98
N LEU A 33 -9.33 -56.98 -8.44
CA LEU A 33 -9.21 -58.46 -8.50
C LEU A 33 -9.47 -59.13 -7.14
N SER A 34 -10.68 -59.69 -6.96
CA SER A 34 -10.91 -60.80 -6.05
C SER A 34 -12.12 -61.62 -6.48
N THR A 35 -11.79 -62.83 -6.87
CA THR A 35 -12.57 -64.05 -7.03
C THR A 35 -13.39 -64.35 -5.78
N GLU A 36 -14.72 -64.57 -5.89
CA GLU A 36 -15.45 -65.53 -5.04
C GLU A 36 -16.58 -66.19 -5.84
N LYS A 37 -16.70 -67.49 -5.62
CA LYS A 37 -17.56 -68.48 -6.31
C LYS A 37 -18.65 -68.94 -5.29
N PRO A 38 -19.58 -69.83 -5.68
CA PRO A 38 -21.03 -69.63 -5.65
C PRO A 38 -21.73 -70.20 -4.39
N SER A 39 -22.93 -69.72 -4.08
CA SER A 39 -23.88 -70.44 -3.23
C SER A 39 -25.08 -70.91 -4.06
N SER A 40 -25.34 -72.22 -3.96
CA SER A 40 -26.44 -72.94 -4.58
C SER A 40 -27.65 -73.00 -3.63
N GLU A 41 -28.80 -72.55 -4.11
CA GLU A 41 -30.14 -72.96 -3.67
C GLU A 41 -30.98 -72.91 -4.96
N GLY A 42 -31.80 -73.86 -5.37
CA GLY A 42 -32.37 -75.07 -4.83
C GLY A 42 -33.53 -75.39 -5.79
N ASP A 43 -33.63 -76.63 -6.23
CA ASP A 43 -34.39 -77.09 -7.40
C ASP A 43 -35.89 -76.77 -7.40
N ASN A 44 -36.40 -76.42 -8.59
CA ASN A 44 -37.77 -76.71 -9.00
C ASN A 44 -37.82 -76.96 -10.53
N VAL A 45 -37.21 -78.06 -10.95
CA VAL A 45 -37.35 -78.58 -12.33
C VAL A 45 -38.69 -79.29 -12.44
N THR A 46 -39.71 -78.58 -12.91
CA THR A 46 -40.90 -79.23 -13.47
C THR A 46 -40.57 -79.67 -14.90
N LEU A 47 -40.65 -80.98 -15.16
CA LEU A 47 -40.50 -81.56 -16.50
C LEU A 47 -41.60 -81.02 -17.42
N ARG A 48 -41.28 -79.97 -18.16
CA ARG A 48 -42.15 -79.43 -19.22
C ARG A 48 -42.10 -80.39 -20.41
N LYS A 49 -43.27 -80.89 -20.83
CA LYS A 49 -43.43 -81.62 -22.08
C LYS A 49 -42.69 -80.90 -23.21
N LYS A 50 -41.74 -81.59 -23.83
CA LYS A 50 -41.04 -81.16 -25.04
C LYS A 50 -42.06 -81.07 -26.16
N GLY A 51 -42.65 -79.88 -26.33
CA GLY A 51 -43.40 -79.55 -27.53
C GLY A 51 -42.46 -79.65 -28.72
N VAL A 52 -42.92 -80.27 -29.81
CA VAL A 52 -42.22 -80.23 -31.09
C VAL A 52 -42.14 -78.75 -31.48
N ILE A 53 -40.96 -78.17 -31.32
CA ILE A 53 -40.69 -76.78 -31.72
C ILE A 53 -40.63 -76.82 -33.25
N ASP A 54 -41.58 -76.13 -33.86
CA ASP A 54 -41.62 -75.89 -35.28
C ASP A 54 -40.34 -75.14 -35.70
N SER A 55 -39.59 -75.68 -36.66
CA SER A 55 -38.31 -75.13 -37.13
C SER A 55 -38.46 -73.69 -37.62
N SER A 56 -39.64 -73.35 -38.13
CA SER A 56 -40.01 -71.99 -38.57
C SER A 56 -40.06 -70.98 -37.41
N SER A 57 -40.53 -71.38 -36.23
CA SER A 57 -40.66 -70.50 -35.06
C SER A 57 -39.31 -70.12 -34.44
N MET A 58 -38.30 -71.00 -34.54
CA MET A 58 -36.96 -70.73 -34.01
C MET A 58 -36.15 -69.82 -34.94
N GLU A 59 -36.39 -69.90 -36.24
CA GLU A 59 -35.77 -69.04 -37.24
C GLU A 59 -36.27 -67.59 -37.13
N LEU A 60 -37.58 -67.40 -36.89
CA LEU A 60 -38.17 -66.09 -36.58
C LEU A 60 -37.58 -65.47 -35.30
N PHE A 61 -37.40 -66.27 -34.24
CA PHE A 61 -36.79 -65.80 -32.99
C PHE A 61 -35.32 -65.42 -33.15
N MET A 62 -34.54 -66.18 -33.93
CA MET A 62 -33.14 -65.84 -34.23
C MET A 62 -33.02 -64.53 -35.00
N GLU A 63 -33.97 -64.26 -35.90
CA GLU A 63 -34.02 -63.00 -36.65
C GLU A 63 -34.41 -61.82 -35.75
N GLU A 64 -35.40 -61.99 -34.86
CA GLU A 64 -35.73 -60.98 -33.84
C GLU A 64 -34.54 -60.68 -32.91
N ILE A 65 -33.79 -61.71 -32.47
CA ILE A 65 -32.60 -61.53 -31.64
C ILE A 65 -31.47 -60.82 -32.41
N ARG A 66 -31.33 -61.08 -33.71
CA ARG A 66 -30.38 -60.36 -34.58
C ARG A 66 -30.77 -58.88 -34.67
N GLU A 67 -32.04 -58.58 -34.86
CA GLU A 67 -32.55 -57.20 -34.94
C GLU A 67 -32.37 -56.46 -33.60
N ILE A 68 -32.70 -57.09 -32.47
CA ILE A 68 -32.47 -56.52 -31.14
C ILE A 68 -30.98 -56.24 -30.90
N ARG A 69 -30.10 -57.16 -31.31
CA ARG A 69 -28.65 -56.97 -31.19
C ARG A 69 -28.17 -55.78 -32.03
N GLU A 70 -28.67 -55.62 -33.25
CA GLU A 70 -28.34 -54.46 -34.08
C GLU A 70 -28.80 -53.14 -33.46
N ILE A 71 -30.01 -53.11 -32.90
CA ILE A 71 -30.55 -51.92 -32.22
C ILE A 71 -29.67 -51.56 -31.01
N ILE A 72 -29.27 -52.53 -30.20
CA ILE A 72 -28.41 -52.31 -29.03
C ILE A 72 -27.04 -51.79 -29.46
N VAL A 73 -26.44 -52.38 -30.50
CA VAL A 73 -25.13 -51.93 -31.02
C VAL A 73 -25.23 -50.51 -31.59
N LYS A 74 -26.24 -50.21 -32.40
CA LYS A 74 -26.47 -48.85 -32.95
C LYS A 74 -26.69 -47.84 -31.83
N TYR A 75 -27.52 -48.16 -30.83
CA TYR A 75 -27.76 -47.31 -29.68
C TYR A 75 -26.47 -47.03 -28.89
N ASN A 76 -25.67 -48.06 -28.62
CA ASN A 76 -24.40 -47.90 -27.91
C ASN A 76 -23.40 -47.05 -28.71
N ILE A 77 -23.29 -47.26 -30.03
CA ILE A 77 -22.41 -46.43 -30.88
C ILE A 77 -22.81 -44.97 -30.80
N VAL A 78 -24.11 -44.65 -30.96
CA VAL A 78 -24.60 -43.27 -30.88
C VAL A 78 -24.34 -42.66 -29.51
N LYS A 79 -24.60 -43.41 -28.43
CA LYS A 79 -24.35 -42.96 -27.06
C LYS A 79 -22.87 -42.69 -26.81
N HIS A 80 -21.99 -43.60 -27.23
CA HIS A 80 -20.55 -43.42 -27.09
C HIS A 80 -20.05 -42.22 -27.91
N GLN A 81 -20.51 -42.06 -29.16
CA GLN A 81 -20.17 -40.92 -30.00
C GLN A 81 -20.59 -39.58 -29.38
N SER A 82 -21.78 -39.54 -28.78
CA SER A 82 -22.28 -38.36 -28.06
C SER A 82 -21.41 -38.03 -26.85
N THR A 83 -21.06 -39.04 -26.03
CA THR A 83 -20.18 -38.83 -24.87
C THR A 83 -18.79 -38.38 -25.27
N LEU A 84 -18.22 -38.93 -26.34
CA LEU A 84 -16.91 -38.52 -26.87
C LEU A 84 -16.93 -37.07 -27.35
N THR A 85 -17.97 -36.68 -28.08
CA THR A 85 -18.14 -35.30 -28.54
C THR A 85 -18.27 -34.34 -27.35
N SER A 86 -19.03 -34.72 -26.32
CA SER A 86 -19.16 -33.92 -25.10
C SER A 86 -17.83 -33.75 -24.38
N VAL A 87 -17.09 -34.84 -24.19
CA VAL A 87 -15.76 -34.82 -23.54
C VAL A 87 -14.79 -33.95 -24.34
N GLN A 88 -14.77 -34.10 -25.66
CA GLN A 88 -13.91 -33.31 -26.54
C GLN A 88 -14.25 -31.81 -26.46
N SER A 89 -15.53 -31.46 -26.38
CA SER A 89 -15.97 -30.08 -26.16
C SER A 89 -15.45 -29.53 -24.82
N SER A 90 -15.61 -30.29 -23.73
CA SER A 90 -15.11 -29.88 -22.40
C SER A 90 -13.59 -29.72 -22.38
N VAL A 91 -12.84 -30.61 -23.03
CA VAL A 91 -11.38 -30.49 -23.15
C VAL A 91 -10.99 -29.21 -23.90
N ASN A 92 -11.68 -28.90 -25.01
CA ASN A 92 -11.41 -27.67 -25.77
C ASN A 92 -11.71 -26.40 -24.95
N GLU A 93 -12.79 -26.42 -24.15
CA GLU A 93 -13.13 -25.32 -23.26
C GLU A 93 -12.05 -25.13 -22.18
N ILE A 94 -11.58 -26.22 -21.56
CA ILE A 94 -10.49 -26.19 -20.58
C ILE A 94 -9.21 -25.63 -21.22
N LEU A 95 -8.88 -26.04 -22.44
CA LEU A 95 -7.71 -25.52 -23.16
C LEU A 95 -7.83 -24.03 -23.45
N SER A 96 -9.03 -23.56 -23.80
CA SER A 96 -9.30 -22.14 -24.00
C SER A 96 -9.11 -21.35 -22.69
N GLN A 97 -9.71 -21.82 -21.59
CA GLN A 97 -9.57 -21.20 -20.29
C GLN A 97 -8.10 -21.16 -19.83
N TYR A 98 -7.34 -22.24 -20.10
CA TYR A 98 -5.92 -22.29 -19.77
C TYR A 98 -5.11 -21.22 -20.53
N LYS A 99 -5.45 -20.98 -21.80
CA LYS A 99 -4.83 -19.91 -22.59
C LYS A 99 -5.15 -18.53 -22.01
N ASP A 100 -6.41 -18.28 -21.65
CA ASP A 100 -6.85 -17.00 -21.07
C ASP A 100 -6.20 -16.73 -19.70
N ILE A 101 -6.07 -17.78 -18.88
CA ILE A 101 -5.35 -17.71 -17.59
C ILE A 101 -3.89 -17.35 -17.82
N LYS A 102 -3.22 -18.00 -18.79
CA LYS A 102 -1.82 -17.72 -19.10
C LYS A 102 -1.64 -16.26 -19.54
N GLU A 103 -2.51 -15.77 -20.42
CA GLU A 103 -2.47 -14.38 -20.88
C GLU A 103 -2.71 -13.38 -19.73
N SER A 104 -3.65 -13.70 -18.83
CA SER A 104 -3.91 -12.91 -17.62
C SER A 104 -2.69 -12.84 -16.70
N ILE A 105 -1.98 -13.96 -16.51
CA ILE A 105 -0.75 -14.00 -15.72
C ILE A 105 0.35 -13.16 -16.36
N GLU A 106 0.54 -13.26 -17.67
CA GLU A 106 1.52 -12.46 -18.40
C GLU A 106 1.22 -10.95 -18.29
N MET A 107 -0.06 -10.57 -18.39
CA MET A 107 -0.50 -9.18 -18.20
C MET A 107 -0.23 -8.69 -16.78
N ILE A 108 -0.55 -9.48 -15.77
CA ILE A 108 -0.30 -9.14 -14.35
C ILE A 108 1.21 -8.99 -14.11
N SER A 109 2.03 -9.90 -14.64
CA SER A 109 3.49 -9.81 -14.51
C SER A 109 4.02 -8.51 -15.10
N LYS A 110 3.58 -8.13 -16.30
CA LYS A 110 3.98 -6.87 -16.95
C LYS A 110 3.55 -5.64 -16.13
N GLN A 111 2.34 -5.66 -15.59
CA GLN A 111 1.84 -4.58 -14.72
C GLN A 111 2.65 -4.49 -13.42
N TYR A 112 2.99 -5.63 -12.83
CA TYR A 112 3.81 -5.70 -11.63
C TYR A 112 5.19 -5.09 -11.87
N ASP A 113 5.87 -5.46 -12.96
CA ASP A 113 7.18 -4.91 -13.30
C ASP A 113 7.11 -3.39 -13.54
N SER A 114 6.07 -2.92 -14.25
CA SER A 114 5.84 -1.49 -14.44
C SER A 114 5.61 -0.74 -13.12
N MET A 115 4.82 -1.32 -12.21
CA MET A 115 4.55 -0.74 -10.91
C MET A 115 5.81 -0.70 -10.04
N LYS A 116 6.63 -1.74 -10.09
CA LYS A 116 7.91 -1.80 -9.37
C LYS A 116 8.86 -0.68 -9.82
N VAL A 117 9.02 -0.48 -11.12
CA VAL A 117 9.85 0.61 -11.67
C VAL A 117 9.34 1.99 -11.21
N LYS A 118 8.01 2.20 -11.24
CA LYS A 118 7.42 3.45 -10.75
C LYS A 118 7.68 3.66 -9.26
N PHE A 119 7.57 2.60 -8.47
CA PHE A 119 7.82 2.64 -7.04
C PHE A 119 9.28 3.00 -6.73
N ASP A 120 10.24 2.35 -7.38
CA ASP A 120 11.66 2.65 -7.22
C ASP A 120 12.00 4.09 -7.62
N SER A 121 11.38 4.59 -8.70
CA SER A 121 11.52 5.99 -9.13
C SER A 121 10.97 6.97 -8.08
N LEU A 122 9.81 6.68 -7.51
CA LEU A 122 9.19 7.53 -6.48
C LEU A 122 10.01 7.52 -5.18
N GLU A 123 10.56 6.37 -4.78
CA GLU A 123 11.45 6.30 -3.61
C GLU A 123 12.73 7.10 -3.82
N LYS A 124 13.31 7.03 -5.02
CA LYS A 124 14.50 7.82 -5.38
C LYS A 124 14.19 9.32 -5.33
N GLN A 125 13.13 9.75 -6.00
CA GLN A 125 12.71 11.16 -5.99
C GLN A 125 12.42 11.65 -4.58
N ARG A 126 11.74 10.86 -3.75
CA ARG A 126 11.47 11.21 -2.35
C ARG A 126 12.75 11.41 -1.53
N LYS A 127 13.79 10.60 -1.79
CA LYS A 127 15.10 10.77 -1.11
C LYS A 127 15.77 12.07 -1.56
N GLU A 128 15.77 12.36 -2.86
CA GLU A 128 16.33 13.58 -3.43
C GLU A 128 15.61 14.83 -2.90
N ASP A 129 14.28 14.84 -2.91
CA ASP A 129 13.46 15.93 -2.38
C ASP A 129 13.75 16.18 -0.90
N ARG A 130 13.91 15.11 -0.11
CA ARG A 130 14.23 15.24 1.32
C ARG A 130 15.61 15.87 1.55
N LEU A 131 16.62 15.48 0.76
CA LEU A 131 17.95 16.09 0.85
C LEU A 131 17.90 17.57 0.48
N TYR A 132 17.17 17.90 -0.57
CA TYR A 132 16.99 19.29 -0.99
C TYR A 132 16.27 20.13 0.08
N ILE A 133 15.24 19.58 0.73
CA ILE A 133 14.57 20.26 1.85
C ILE A 133 15.56 20.54 2.99
N VAL A 134 16.38 19.55 3.38
CA VAL A 134 17.38 19.73 4.44
C VAL A 134 18.39 20.81 4.08
N GLU A 135 18.82 20.86 2.82
CA GLU A 135 19.71 21.92 2.33
C GLU A 135 19.06 23.30 2.42
N LEU A 136 17.81 23.42 2.00
CA LEU A 136 17.04 24.67 2.08
C LEU A 136 16.84 25.12 3.53
N GLU A 137 16.50 24.21 4.43
CA GLU A 137 16.36 24.48 5.86
C GLU A 137 17.70 24.96 6.46
N GLY A 138 18.82 24.32 6.09
CA GLY A 138 20.15 24.75 6.50
C GLY A 138 20.51 26.15 6.00
N ARG A 139 20.14 26.48 4.76
CA ARG A 139 20.35 27.81 4.19
C ARG A 139 19.50 28.88 4.89
N ILE A 140 18.23 28.58 5.16
CA ILE A 140 17.33 29.47 5.92
C ILE A 140 17.89 29.72 7.31
N SER A 141 18.28 28.66 8.03
CA SER A 141 18.86 28.78 9.37
C SER A 141 20.13 29.64 9.38
N SER A 142 21.00 29.47 8.38
CA SER A 142 22.22 30.28 8.22
C SER A 142 21.91 31.76 7.97
N LEU A 143 20.90 32.06 7.14
CA LEU A 143 20.44 33.42 6.87
C LEU A 143 19.83 34.06 8.13
N GLU A 144 18.96 33.35 8.83
CA GLU A 144 18.35 33.82 10.09
C GLU A 144 19.41 34.10 11.16
N SER A 145 20.37 33.18 11.31
CA SER A 145 21.50 33.36 12.22
C SER A 145 22.31 34.61 11.86
N THR A 146 22.56 34.85 10.56
CA THR A 146 23.28 36.05 10.09
C THR A 146 22.50 37.33 10.38
N ILE A 147 21.18 37.33 10.20
CA ILE A 147 20.31 38.48 10.49
C ILE A 147 20.28 38.78 12.00
N VAL A 148 20.30 37.74 12.85
CA VAL A 148 20.30 37.90 14.32
C VAL A 148 21.71 38.14 14.86
N ALA A 149 22.75 37.87 14.08
CA ALA A 149 24.14 37.98 14.49
C ALA A 149 24.50 39.38 14.99
N SER A 150 23.98 40.45 14.38
CA SER A 150 24.21 41.86 14.80
C SER A 150 23.20 42.40 15.82
N LYS A 151 22.15 41.64 16.14
CA LYS A 151 21.08 42.09 17.04
C LYS A 151 21.43 41.89 18.50
N LEU A 152 21.08 42.88 19.32
CA LEU A 152 21.14 42.87 20.78
C LEU A 152 19.74 43.04 21.35
N GLU A 153 19.46 42.34 22.45
CA GLU A 153 18.22 42.48 23.19
C GLU A 153 18.51 43.09 24.56
N LEU A 154 17.96 44.27 24.82
CA LEU A 154 17.99 44.90 26.12
C LEU A 154 16.69 44.61 26.84
N ARG A 155 16.80 43.97 28.00
CA ARG A 155 15.67 43.55 28.84
C ARG A 155 15.53 44.49 30.03
N ASN A 156 14.32 44.49 30.62
CA ASN A 156 14.02 45.23 31.85
C ASN A 156 14.22 46.76 31.76
N ILE A 157 13.91 47.34 30.59
CA ILE A 157 13.93 48.80 30.42
C ILE A 157 12.49 49.30 30.59
N PRO A 158 12.22 50.22 31.54
CA PRO A 158 10.89 50.74 31.78
C PRO A 158 10.32 51.43 30.54
N VAL A 159 9.00 51.40 30.41
CA VAL A 159 8.29 52.01 29.27
C VAL A 159 7.97 53.46 29.60
N GLY A 160 8.43 54.37 28.74
CA GLY A 160 8.06 55.79 28.81
C GLY A 160 6.63 56.06 28.29
N PRO A 161 5.99 57.18 28.67
CA PRO A 161 4.64 57.52 28.24
C PRO A 161 4.53 57.81 26.73
N SER A 162 5.62 58.23 26.08
CA SER A 162 5.75 58.40 24.64
C SER A 162 7.18 58.06 24.22
N GLU A 163 7.41 56.84 23.75
CA GLU A 163 8.73 56.39 23.29
C GLU A 163 8.86 56.67 21.79
N SER A 164 9.77 57.57 21.43
CA SER A 164 10.21 57.77 20.05
C SER A 164 11.46 56.92 19.74
N LYS A 165 11.78 56.72 18.46
CA LYS A 165 13.00 56.00 18.07
C LYS A 165 14.27 56.68 18.63
N GLU A 166 14.28 58.00 18.68
CA GLU A 166 15.38 58.80 19.22
C GLU A 166 15.56 58.54 20.71
N SER A 167 14.46 58.50 21.48
CA SER A 167 14.52 58.19 22.92
C SER A 167 15.10 56.79 23.20
N LEU A 168 14.77 55.80 22.35
CA LEU A 168 15.33 54.46 22.46
C LEU A 168 16.82 54.44 22.10
N CYS A 169 17.24 55.16 21.06
CA CYS A 169 18.65 55.34 20.72
C CYS A 169 19.44 55.97 21.87
N ASP A 170 18.88 56.99 22.54
CA ASP A 170 19.52 57.63 23.70
C ASP A 170 19.70 56.66 24.86
N ILE A 171 18.72 55.79 25.12
CA ILE A 171 18.82 54.73 26.14
C ILE A 171 19.96 53.77 25.80
N VAL A 172 20.06 53.34 24.53
CA VAL A 172 21.14 52.45 24.08
C VAL A 172 22.50 53.11 24.24
N LEU A 173 22.64 54.39 23.88
CA LEU A 173 23.88 55.16 24.04
C LEU A 173 24.26 55.37 25.51
N LYS A 174 23.29 55.66 26.39
CA LYS A 174 23.50 55.74 27.85
C LYS A 174 23.95 54.40 28.42
N THR A 175 23.33 53.30 27.98
CA THR A 175 23.70 51.94 28.39
C THR A 175 25.12 51.60 27.93
N ALA A 176 25.48 51.94 26.68
CA ALA A 176 26.82 51.74 26.16
C ALA A 176 27.87 52.56 26.93
N LYS A 177 27.55 53.82 27.27
CA LYS A 177 28.41 54.66 28.13
C LYS A 177 28.60 54.06 29.52
N ALA A 178 27.54 53.53 30.13
CA ALA A 178 27.63 52.87 31.44
C ALA A 178 28.51 51.61 31.41
N LEU A 179 28.56 50.91 30.27
CA LEU A 179 29.41 49.73 30.06
C LEU A 179 30.81 50.07 29.50
N GLU A 180 31.14 51.35 29.37
CA GLU A 180 32.39 51.84 28.77
C GLU A 180 32.65 51.31 27.35
N VAL A 181 31.59 51.12 26.57
CA VAL A 181 31.67 50.68 25.18
C VAL A 181 31.57 51.91 24.27
N PRO A 182 32.58 52.20 23.42
CA PRO A 182 32.50 53.30 22.47
C PRO A 182 31.49 52.95 21.37
N LEU A 183 30.25 53.41 21.56
CA LEU A 183 29.14 53.25 20.62
C LEU A 183 28.70 54.64 20.14
N GLN A 184 28.59 54.79 18.82
CA GLN A 184 28.12 56.02 18.19
C GLN A 184 26.75 55.81 17.52
N GLN A 185 25.97 56.88 17.35
CA GLN A 185 24.65 56.82 16.74
C GLN A 185 24.61 56.18 15.32
N PRO A 186 25.54 56.47 14.37
CA PRO A 186 25.53 55.83 13.05
C PRO A 186 25.85 54.32 13.08
N GLU A 187 26.36 53.81 14.20
CA GLU A 187 26.63 52.38 14.37
C GLU A 187 25.36 51.60 14.73
N ILE A 188 24.25 52.28 14.98
CA ILE A 188 22.94 51.71 15.25
C ILE A 188 22.13 51.76 13.95
N LYS A 189 21.80 50.58 13.38
CA LYS A 189 21.01 50.47 12.14
C LYS A 189 19.53 50.72 12.39
N ASP A 190 18.98 50.05 13.40
CA ASP A 190 17.59 50.22 13.78
C ASP A 190 17.40 49.88 15.27
N VAL A 191 16.41 50.52 15.87
CA VAL A 191 16.02 50.30 17.26
C VAL A 191 14.50 50.30 17.35
N PHE A 192 13.98 49.26 17.98
CA PHE A 192 12.56 49.14 18.22
C PHE A 192 12.28 48.28 19.46
N ARG A 193 11.14 48.52 20.08
CA ARG A 193 10.65 47.71 21.20
C ARG A 193 9.68 46.65 20.67
N ILE A 194 9.84 45.40 21.09
CA ILE A 194 8.86 44.34 20.79
C ILE A 194 7.66 44.52 21.70
N LYS A 195 6.46 44.60 21.12
CA LYS A 195 5.20 44.65 21.89
C LYS A 195 4.93 43.29 22.54
N ASN A 196 5.07 43.23 23.86
CA ASN A 196 4.71 42.07 24.67
C ASN A 196 3.34 42.31 25.35
N LYS A 197 2.56 41.24 25.56
CA LYS A 197 1.24 41.31 26.24
C LYS A 197 1.32 41.90 27.66
N THR A 198 2.49 41.81 28.30
CA THR A 198 2.78 42.22 29.68
C THR A 198 3.26 43.66 29.83
N GLY A 199 3.21 44.49 28.78
CA GLY A 199 3.57 45.91 28.83
C GLY A 199 5.07 46.19 28.78
N ASN A 200 5.90 45.39 29.46
CA ASN A 200 7.37 45.54 29.45
C ASN A 200 8.00 44.82 28.25
N GLY A 201 7.90 45.43 27.07
CA GLY A 201 8.53 44.95 25.85
C GLY A 201 10.07 45.05 25.90
N ASN A 202 10.78 44.10 25.31
CA ASN A 202 12.24 44.18 25.20
C ASN A 202 12.65 45.11 24.05
N ILE A 203 13.76 45.83 24.20
CA ILE A 203 14.30 46.67 23.12
C ILE A 203 15.26 45.81 22.29
N ILE A 204 14.98 45.70 20.99
CA ILE A 204 15.91 45.14 20.03
C ILE A 204 16.70 46.29 19.40
N VAL A 205 18.02 46.12 19.40
CA VAL A 205 18.99 47.00 18.77
C VAL A 205 19.69 46.22 17.67
N ASP A 206 19.60 46.68 16.43
CA ASP A 206 20.42 46.15 15.35
C ASP A 206 21.66 47.02 15.15
N LEU A 207 22.84 46.42 15.30
CA LEU A 207 24.11 47.13 15.17
C LEU A 207 24.67 47.01 13.74
N ALA A 208 25.50 47.97 13.37
CA ALA A 208 26.19 47.96 12.08
C ALA A 208 27.09 46.73 11.92
N THR A 209 27.76 46.31 13.00
CA THR A 209 28.75 45.21 12.98
C THR A 209 28.58 44.25 14.16
N THR A 210 28.90 42.97 13.94
CA THR A 210 28.89 41.92 14.97
C THR A 210 29.99 42.11 16.01
N ILE A 211 31.12 42.70 15.63
CA ILE A 211 32.25 43.01 16.52
C ILE A 211 31.80 43.93 17.67
N LYS A 212 30.98 44.94 17.37
CA LYS A 212 30.42 45.85 18.38
C LYS A 212 29.50 45.14 19.35
N LYS A 213 28.63 44.25 18.83
CA LYS A 213 27.80 43.37 19.67
C LYS A 213 28.64 42.53 20.61
N GLU A 214 29.67 41.86 20.09
CA GLU A 214 30.54 41.03 20.93
C GLU A 214 31.25 41.82 22.01
N ASN A 215 31.78 42.99 21.68
CA ASN A 215 32.42 43.88 22.65
C ASN A 215 31.45 44.32 23.73
N PHE A 216 30.22 44.66 23.34
CA PHE A 216 29.14 45.01 24.25
C PHE A 216 28.81 43.84 25.20
N LEU A 217 28.62 42.63 24.67
CA LEU A 217 28.36 41.43 25.47
C LEU A 217 29.54 41.05 26.37
N LYS A 218 30.78 41.18 25.90
CA LYS A 218 32.00 40.91 26.67
C LYS A 218 32.12 41.85 27.87
N LYS A 219 31.78 43.13 27.69
CA LYS A 219 31.77 44.12 28.78
C LYS A 219 30.59 43.89 29.74
N ALA A 220 29.40 43.62 29.21
CA ALA A 220 28.22 43.33 30.02
C ALA A 220 28.37 42.08 30.90
N ARG A 221 29.11 41.06 30.45
CA ARG A 221 29.40 39.85 31.26
C ARG A 221 30.45 40.07 32.35
N LYS A 222 31.24 41.14 32.27
CA LYS A 222 32.29 41.48 33.25
C LYS A 222 31.78 42.37 34.38
N PHE A 223 30.63 43.01 34.17
CA PHE A 223 29.92 43.83 35.15
C PHE A 223 29.06 42.92 36.04
#